data_AF-C6J3U5-F1
#
_entry.id   AF-C6J3U5-F1
#
_cell.length_a   1.000
_cell.length_b   1.000
_cell.length_c   1.000
_cell.angle_alpha   90.00
_cell.angle_beta   90.00
_cell.angle_gamma   90.00
#
_symmetry.space_group_name_H-M   'P 1'
#
loop_
_entity.id
_entity.type
_entity.pdbx_description
1 polymer ?
#
loop_
_entity_poly.entity_id
_entity_poly.type
_entity_poly.pdbx_seq_one_letter_code
_entity_poly.pdbx_strand_id
1 'polypeptide(L)'
;MKEQETKLNAEAQQAELNFEDAMNQLEDIVSQLERGDVPLEKAIDLFQQGMRLSQICGQKLAQVERKIEMIVEEDGAVEKQPFQPPLSDSLDF
;
A
#
# COMPACT_ATOMS: atom_id res chain seq x y z
N MET A 1 -5.38 -9.58 41.41
CA MET A 1 -6.49 -9.38 40.44
C MET A 1 -6.26 -8.23 39.45
N LYS A 2 -5.03 -7.70 39.29
CA LYS A 2 -4.70 -6.69 38.25
C LYS A 2 -3.73 -7.19 37.18
N GLU A 3 -3.19 -8.40 37.34
CA GLU A 3 -2.13 -8.95 36.49
C GLU A 3 -2.66 -9.82 35.34
N GLN A 4 -3.96 -10.14 35.33
CA GLN A 4 -4.59 -10.94 34.27
C GLN A 4 -5.27 -10.11 33.18
N GLU A 5 -5.61 -8.84 33.43
CA GLU A 5 -6.24 -7.96 32.42
C GLU A 5 -5.24 -7.44 31.37
N THR A 6 -3.94 -7.44 31.66
CA THR A 6 -2.91 -6.92 30.74
C THR A 6 -2.50 -7.91 29.64
N LYS A 7 -2.71 -9.22 29.84
CA LYS A 7 -2.34 -10.24 28.84
C LYS A 7 -3.31 -10.34 27.66
N LEU A 8 -4.59 -9.99 27.86
CA LEU A 8 -5.62 -10.03 26.80
C LEU A 8 -5.48 -8.86 25.80
N ASN A 9 -4.80 -7.78 26.19
CA ASN A 9 -4.68 -6.57 25.34
C ASN A 9 -3.43 -6.57 24.45
N ALA A 10 -2.51 -7.54 24.61
CA ALA A 10 -1.32 -7.68 23.79
C ALA A 10 -1.54 -8.57 22.55
N GLU A 11 -2.56 -9.44 22.57
CA GLU A 11 -2.94 -10.28 21.44
C GLU A 11 -3.96 -9.59 20.52
N ALA A 12 -4.70 -8.59 21.04
CA ALA A 12 -5.70 -7.82 20.32
C ALA A 12 -5.13 -6.65 19.49
N GLN A 13 -3.85 -6.32 19.67
CA GLN A 13 -3.05 -5.66 18.64
C GLN A 13 -2.60 -6.75 17.66
N GLN A 14 -3.53 -7.23 16.84
CA GLN A 14 -3.16 -7.94 15.62
C GLN A 14 -2.08 -7.09 14.95
N ALA A 15 -0.86 -7.63 14.90
CA ALA A 15 0.28 -6.95 14.31
C ALA A 15 -0.17 -6.32 13.00
N GLU A 16 -0.24 -4.98 12.95
CA GLU A 16 -0.49 -4.28 11.71
C GLU A 16 0.60 -4.76 10.76
N LEU A 17 0.20 -5.61 9.81
CA LEU A 17 1.12 -6.23 8.88
C LEU A 17 1.97 -5.11 8.28
N ASN A 18 3.31 -5.17 8.38
CA ASN A 18 4.15 -4.11 7.84
C ASN A 18 4.19 -4.20 6.29
N PHE A 19 4.78 -3.22 5.63
CA PHE A 19 4.80 -3.20 4.16
C PHE A 19 5.53 -4.41 3.58
N GLU A 20 6.70 -4.74 4.13
CA GLU A 20 7.55 -5.82 3.64
C GLU A 20 6.85 -7.18 3.78
N ASP A 21 6.24 -7.44 4.94
CA ASP A 21 5.46 -8.66 5.18
C ASP A 21 4.26 -8.76 4.24
N ALA A 22 3.56 -7.65 3.97
CA ALA A 22 2.42 -7.63 3.07
C ALA A 22 2.84 -7.92 1.63
N MET A 23 3.98 -7.36 1.23
CA MET A 23 4.53 -7.56 -0.10
C MET A 23 5.02 -9.00 -0.29
N ASN A 24 5.75 -9.55 0.68
CA ASN A 24 6.22 -10.94 0.65
C ASN A 24 5.05 -11.94 0.53
N GLN A 25 3.97 -11.73 1.31
CA GLN A 25 2.78 -12.58 1.21
C GLN A 25 2.07 -12.43 -0.13
N LEU A 26 2.01 -11.22 -0.68
CA LEU A 26 1.41 -10.96 -1.99
C LEU A 26 2.19 -11.68 -3.10
N GLU A 27 3.53 -11.61 -3.08
CA GLU A 27 4.40 -12.29 -4.02
C GLU A 27 4.23 -13.82 -3.98
N ASP A 28 4.12 -14.40 -2.78
CA ASP A 28 3.88 -15.83 -2.62
C ASP A 28 2.52 -16.24 -3.20
N ILE A 29 1.46 -15.46 -2.95
CA ILE A 29 0.14 -15.69 -3.53
C ILE A 29 0.18 -15.62 -5.06
N VAL A 30 0.86 -14.61 -5.62
CA VAL A 30 1.01 -14.47 -7.08
C VAL A 30 1.75 -15.69 -7.63
N SER A 31 2.85 -16.10 -7.00
CA SER A 31 3.61 -17.29 -7.42
C SER A 31 2.75 -18.56 -7.40
N GLN A 32 1.92 -18.74 -6.37
CA GLN A 32 0.99 -19.88 -6.29
C GLN A 32 -0.06 -19.84 -7.41
N LEU A 33 -0.63 -18.67 -7.71
CA LEU A 33 -1.62 -18.51 -8.78
C LEU A 33 -1.01 -18.74 -10.17
N GLU A 34 0.22 -18.28 -10.40
CA GLU A 34 0.94 -18.43 -11.68
C GLU A 34 1.34 -19.88 -11.99
N ARG A 35 1.59 -20.71 -10.96
CA ARG A 35 1.90 -22.14 -11.14
C ARG A 35 0.73 -22.92 -11.74
N GLY A 36 -0.50 -22.46 -11.55
CA GLY A 36 -1.69 -23.05 -12.17
C GLY A 36 -2.08 -24.44 -11.67
N ASP A 37 -1.43 -24.94 -10.61
CA ASP A 37 -1.72 -26.22 -9.95
C ASP A 37 -2.68 -26.08 -8.75
N VAL A 38 -3.25 -24.88 -8.57
CA VAL A 38 -4.19 -24.57 -7.49
C VAL A 38 -5.63 -24.86 -7.93
N PRO A 39 -6.42 -25.62 -7.14
CA PRO A 39 -7.85 -25.82 -7.40
C PRO A 39 -8.61 -24.50 -7.48
N LEU A 40 -9.62 -24.41 -8.35
CA LEU A 40 -10.37 -23.18 -8.62
C LEU A 40 -10.90 -22.48 -7.36
N GLU A 41 -11.49 -23.24 -6.43
CA GLU A 41 -12.03 -22.71 -5.18
C GLU A 41 -10.94 -22.02 -4.35
N LYS A 42 -9.76 -22.66 -4.24
CA LYS A 42 -8.60 -22.09 -3.54
C LYS A 42 -7.98 -20.92 -4.30
N ALA A 43 -8.02 -20.92 -5.62
CA ALA A 43 -7.55 -19.80 -6.43
C ALA A 43 -8.39 -18.53 -6.20
N ILE A 44 -9.71 -18.67 -6.00
CA ILE A 44 -10.59 -17.55 -5.63
C ILE A 44 -10.20 -16.98 -4.27
N ASP A 45 -9.94 -17.84 -3.28
CA ASP A 45 -9.53 -17.41 -1.94
C ASP A 45 -8.16 -16.71 -1.94
N LEU A 46 -7.21 -17.25 -2.69
CA LEU A 46 -5.88 -16.65 -2.89
C LEU A 46 -6.00 -15.29 -3.58
N PHE A 47 -6.83 -15.17 -4.62
CA PHE A 47 -7.06 -13.91 -5.31
C PHE A 47 -7.64 -12.84 -4.38
N GLN A 48 -8.63 -13.19 -3.57
CA GLN A 48 -9.20 -12.26 -2.58
C GLN A 48 -8.18 -11.83 -1.53
N GLN A 49 -7.33 -12.74 -1.07
CA GLN A 49 -6.23 -12.43 -0.15
C GLN A 49 -5.22 -11.48 -0.81
N GLY A 50 -4.80 -11.77 -2.04
CA GLY A 50 -3.90 -10.91 -2.82
C GLY A 50 -4.46 -9.50 -3.02
N MET A 51 -5.76 -9.38 -3.32
CA MET A 51 -6.44 -8.08 -3.43
C MET A 51 -6.38 -7.28 -2.11
N ARG A 52 -6.60 -7.93 -0.97
CA ARG A 52 -6.49 -7.28 0.34
C ARG A 52 -5.06 -6.82 0.64
N LEU A 53 -4.07 -7.66 0.38
CA LEU A 53 -2.66 -7.32 0.58
C LEU A 53 -2.22 -6.17 -0.32
N SER A 54 -2.63 -6.16 -1.59
CA SER A 54 -2.38 -5.06 -2.52
C SER A 54 -2.94 -3.73 -2.02
N GLN A 55 -4.17 -3.74 -1.49
CA GLN A 55 -4.76 -2.55 -0.88
C GLN A 55 -3.97 -2.07 0.35
N ILE A 56 -3.52 -2.98 1.21
CA ILE A 56 -2.69 -2.65 2.37
C ILE A 56 -1.37 -2.00 1.93
N CYS A 57 -0.69 -2.58 0.95
CA CYS A 57 0.55 -2.02 0.40
C CYS A 57 0.32 -0.60 -0.14
N GLY A 58 -0.72 -0.40 -0.95
CA GLY A 58 -1.08 0.92 -1.49
C GLY A 58 -1.41 1.95 -0.40
N GLN A 59 -2.14 1.56 0.64
CA GLN A 59 -2.46 2.45 1.75
C GLN A 59 -1.21 2.89 2.53
N LYS A 60 -0.25 1.97 2.75
CA LYS A 60 1.01 2.31 3.42
C LYS A 60 1.86 3.25 2.59
N LEU A 61 2.00 3.00 1.29
CA LEU A 61 2.71 3.90 0.39
C LEU A 61 2.08 5.30 0.37
N ALA A 62 0.75 5.38 0.28
CA ALA A 62 0.04 6.66 0.33
C ALA A 62 0.21 7.39 1.66
N GLN A 63 0.34 6.67 2.78
CA GLN A 63 0.67 7.30 4.07
C GLN A 63 2.09 7.86 4.09
N VAL A 64 3.06 7.14 3.51
CA VAL A 64 4.45 7.61 3.42
C VAL A 64 4.56 8.83 2.53
N GLU A 65 3.91 8.81 1.36
CA GLU A 65 3.85 9.93 0.43
C GLU A 65 3.33 11.20 1.11
N ARG A 66 2.17 11.13 1.78
CA ARG A 66 1.61 12.25 2.54
C ARG A 66 2.56 12.78 3.62
N LYS A 67 3.29 11.89 4.31
CA LYS A 67 4.27 12.31 5.33
C LYS A 67 5.43 13.07 4.71
N ILE A 68 5.90 12.63 3.54
CA ILE A 68 6.95 13.34 2.79
C ILE A 68 6.43 14.70 2.34
N GLU A 69 5.23 14.78 1.75
CA GLU A 69 4.61 16.05 1.34
C GLU A 69 4.55 17.05 2.50
N MET A 70 4.09 16.63 3.69
CA MET A 70 4.05 17.51 4.86
C MET A 70 5.44 17.99 5.29
N ILE A 71 6.46 17.12 5.27
CA ILE A 71 7.84 17.52 5.61
C ILE A 71 8.37 18.57 4.62
N VAL A 72 8.13 18.40 3.32
CA VAL A 72 8.60 19.35 2.30
C VAL A 72 7.84 20.68 2.38
N GLU A 73 6.54 20.65 2.72
CA GLU A 73 5.75 21.85 3.00
C GLU A 73 6.25 22.59 4.26
N GLU A 74 6.61 21.86 5.32
CA GLU A 74 7.16 22.42 6.57
C GLU A 74 8.58 23.00 6.41
N ASP A 75 9.43 22.38 5.59
CA ASP A 75 10.80 22.84 5.31
C ASP A 75 10.83 24.04 4.32
N GLY A 76 9.65 24.58 3.96
CA GLY A 76 9.49 25.82 3.21
C GLY A 76 9.87 25.76 1.73
N ALA A 77 10.07 24.56 1.17
CA ALA A 77 10.63 24.37 -0.15
C ALA A 77 9.65 23.68 -1.14
N VAL A 78 8.47 24.26 -1.36
CA VAL A 78 7.69 23.99 -2.59
C VAL A 78 7.03 25.27 -3.11
N GLU A 79 7.65 25.91 -4.11
CA GLU A 79 6.89 26.73 -5.05
C GLU A 79 6.13 25.81 -6.01
N LYS A 80 4.80 25.75 -5.85
CA LYS A 80 3.92 25.15 -6.86
C LYS A 80 3.96 26.07 -8.09
N GLN A 81 4.82 25.78 -9.06
CA GLN A 81 4.75 26.49 -10.34
C GLN A 81 3.54 25.98 -11.14
N PRO A 82 2.69 26.88 -11.65
CA PRO A 82 1.60 26.50 -12.52
C PRO A 82 2.18 25.84 -13.78
N PHE A 83 1.68 24.65 -14.13
CA PHE A 83 2.00 24.01 -15.39
C PHE A 83 1.59 24.93 -16.54
N GLN A 84 2.59 25.50 -17.22
CA GLN A 84 2.38 26.18 -18.49
C GLN A 84 2.48 25.11 -19.58
N PRO A 85 1.35 24.67 -20.18
CA PRO A 85 1.44 23.87 -21.39
C PRO A 85 2.24 24.66 -22.43
N PRO A 86 3.13 24.02 -23.21
CA PRO A 86 3.81 24.71 -24.28
C PRO A 86 2.75 25.40 -25.14
N LEU A 87 2.93 26.72 -25.34
CA LEU A 87 2.08 27.50 -26.23
C LEU A 87 1.99 26.71 -27.52
N SER A 88 0.76 26.36 -27.93
CA SER A 88 0.52 25.79 -29.24
C SER A 88 1.15 26.74 -30.23
N ASP A 89 2.30 26.38 -30.78
CA ASP A 89 2.85 27.09 -31.92
C ASP A 89 1.75 27.06 -32.96
N SER A 90 1.28 28.27 -33.22
CA SER A 90 0.31 28.61 -34.23
C SER A 90 0.54 27.80 -35.49
N LEU A 91 -0.56 27.26 -36.01
CA LEU A 91 -0.80 26.97 -37.41
C LEU A 91 0.12 27.80 -38.33
N ASP A 92 1.18 27.19 -38.84
CA ASP A 92 1.68 27.52 -40.17
C ASP A 92 1.09 26.47 -41.12
N PHE A 93 0.17 26.95 -41.97
CA PHE A 93 -0.41 26.24 -43.10
C PHE A 93 0.65 25.78 -44.10
#